data_AF-A0A9P6YEF0-F1
#
_entry.id   AF-A0A9P6YEF0-F1
#
_cell.length_a   1.000
_cell.length_b   1.000
_cell.length_c   1.000
_cell.angle_alpha   90.00
_cell.angle_beta   90.00
_cell.angle_gamma   90.00
#
_symmetry.space_group_name_H-M   'P 1'
#
loop_
_entity.id
_entity.type
_entity.pdbx_description
1 polymer ?
#
loop_
_entity_poly.entity_id
_entity_poly.type
_entity_poly.pdbx_seq_one_letter_code
_entity_poly.pdbx_strand_id
1 'polypeptide(L)'
;MNVLVYRRKFDWHKYFCVVLVTVGVSMFMLYHETTSSKKAAATSSLWGLFLLCTNLSIDGLTNATQDQIFTKYKQVVSGQHMMFYMNVMGSLFSASYLILHPFNDELQQALLFFHQHPAVIRDVLLFGLCGALGQCFIFYTLQHYGSLRLVTVTVTRKLFTMLLSLFWFNHTLTLGQWIGVVLVFTAIGVEAYIGKQQKLKAKEAPNGSLKEFDVKKALSSEKPANKVA
;
A
#
# COMPACT_ATOMS: atom_id res chain seq x y z
N MET A 1 7.51 -3.23 -7.98
CA MET A 1 7.21 -4.66 -8.27
C MET A 1 6.14 -4.88 -9.33
N ASN A 2 4.96 -4.26 -9.28
CA ASN A 2 3.90 -4.50 -10.29
C ASN A 2 4.34 -4.27 -11.76
N VAL A 3 5.22 -3.29 -12.02
CA VAL A 3 5.84 -3.06 -13.35
C VAL A 3 6.90 -4.10 -13.69
N LEU A 4 7.76 -4.45 -12.73
CA LEU A 4 8.89 -5.36 -12.93
C LEU A 4 8.45 -6.82 -13.10
N VAL A 5 7.47 -7.27 -12.31
CA VAL A 5 7.02 -8.66 -12.27
C VAL A 5 5.91 -8.91 -13.30
N TYR A 6 5.02 -7.93 -13.52
CA TYR A 6 3.84 -8.11 -14.38
C TYR A 6 3.79 -7.20 -15.60
N ARG A 7 4.88 -6.47 -15.89
CA ARG A 7 5.05 -5.58 -17.07
C ARG A 7 3.91 -4.58 -17.27
N ARG A 8 3.22 -4.21 -16.19
CA ARG A 8 2.13 -3.24 -16.24
C ARG A 8 2.73 -1.85 -16.50
N LYS A 9 2.37 -1.21 -17.61
CA LYS A 9 2.83 0.15 -17.93
C LYS A 9 1.96 1.16 -17.18
N PHE A 10 2.60 2.03 -16.40
CA PHE A 10 1.96 3.22 -15.83
C PHE A 10 2.26 4.43 -16.70
N ASP A 11 1.36 5.42 -16.70
CA ASP A 11 1.60 6.70 -17.35
C ASP A 11 2.78 7.44 -16.71
N TRP A 12 3.49 8.24 -17.51
CA TRP A 12 4.71 8.92 -17.10
C TRP A 12 4.56 9.81 -15.85
N HIS A 13 3.39 10.45 -15.70
CA HIS A 13 3.09 11.31 -14.54
C HIS A 13 3.11 10.55 -13.20
N LYS A 14 2.82 9.23 -13.19
CA LYS A 14 2.85 8.43 -11.97
C LYS A 14 4.29 8.20 -11.48
N TYR A 15 5.23 7.99 -12.40
CA TYR A 15 6.64 7.86 -12.05
C TYR A 15 7.18 9.16 -11.46
N PHE A 16 6.85 10.30 -12.09
CA PHE A 16 7.25 11.61 -11.57
C PHE A 16 6.69 11.87 -10.17
N CYS A 17 5.41 11.56 -9.93
CA CYS A 17 4.80 11.69 -8.61
C CYS A 17 5.55 10.86 -7.55
N VAL A 18 5.84 9.58 -7.84
CA VAL A 18 6.53 8.69 -6.89
C VAL A 18 7.93 9.19 -6.56
N VAL A 19 8.68 9.69 -7.56
CA VAL A 19 10.00 10.31 -7.32
C VAL A 19 9.88 11.53 -6.42
N LEU A 20 8.91 12.41 -6.69
CA LEU A 20 8.68 13.61 -5.91
C LEU A 20 8.31 13.27 -4.45
N VAL A 21 7.42 12.30 -4.22
CA VAL A 21 7.09 11.80 -2.88
C VAL A 21 8.34 11.24 -2.18
N THR A 22 9.16 10.47 -2.89
CA THR A 22 10.37 9.85 -2.31
C THR A 22 11.39 10.90 -1.88
N VAL A 23 11.61 11.93 -2.71
CA VAL A 23 12.49 13.05 -2.38
C VAL A 23 11.96 13.83 -1.19
N GLY A 24 10.66 14.13 -1.16
CA GLY A 24 10.04 14.89 -0.07
C GLY A 24 10.09 14.17 1.27
N VAL A 25 9.81 12.86 1.29
CA VAL A 25 9.94 12.04 2.51
C VAL A 25 11.41 11.93 2.95
N SER A 26 12.34 11.74 2.01
CA SER A 26 13.78 11.68 2.31
C SER A 26 14.28 12.99 2.91
N MET A 27 13.88 14.12 2.32
CA MET A 27 14.20 15.46 2.83
C MET A 27 13.64 15.65 4.25
N PHE A 28 12.37 15.31 4.45
CA PHE A 28 11.73 15.42 5.77
C PHE A 28 12.43 14.57 6.85
N MET A 29 12.89 13.36 6.50
CA MET A 29 13.62 12.47 7.42
C MET A 29 15.05 12.95 7.69
N LEU A 30 15.77 13.45 6.67
CA LEU A 30 17.16 13.90 6.80
C LEU A 30 17.29 15.19 7.63
N TYR A 31 16.33 16.10 7.50
CA TYR A 31 16.31 17.37 8.25
C TYR A 31 15.64 17.23 9.63
N HIS A 32 15.26 16.02 10.03
CA HIS A 32 14.80 15.73 11.39
C HIS A 32 16.02 15.62 12.31
N GLU A 33 16.18 16.59 13.21
CA GLU A 33 17.19 16.51 14.26
C GLU A 33 16.83 15.38 15.23
N THR A 34 17.55 14.27 15.15
CA THR A 34 17.46 13.22 16.16
C THR A 34 18.24 13.66 17.39
N THR A 35 17.53 14.07 18.44
CA THR A 35 18.09 14.38 19.78
C THR A 35 18.68 13.15 20.48
N SER A 36 18.70 11.98 19.84
CA SER A 36 19.29 10.76 20.38
C SER A 36 20.75 10.65 19.98
N SER A 37 21.62 10.88 20.96
CA SER A 37 23.05 10.52 21.03
C SER A 37 23.60 9.70 19.85
N LYS A 38 24.64 10.26 19.20
CA LYS A 38 25.46 9.68 18.10
C LYS A 38 26.12 8.32 18.39
N LYS A 39 25.69 7.56 19.41
CA LYS A 39 26.27 6.26 19.81
C LYS A 39 25.52 5.03 19.31
N ALA A 40 24.31 5.14 18.75
CA ALA A 40 23.55 3.96 18.29
C ALA A 40 23.79 3.56 16.81
N ALA A 41 24.51 4.37 16.02
CA ALA A 41 24.57 4.20 14.56
C ALA A 41 25.74 3.36 14.02
N ALA A 42 26.71 2.97 14.86
CA ALA A 42 27.96 2.36 14.36
C ALA A 42 27.89 0.84 14.20
N THR A 43 27.03 0.13 14.93
CA THR A 43 26.96 -1.33 14.86
C THR A 43 25.87 -1.75 13.89
N SER A 44 26.24 -1.81 12.62
CA SER A 44 25.54 -2.48 11.49
C SER A 44 24.55 -1.65 10.66
N SER A 45 24.85 -0.37 10.36
CA SER A 45 24.07 0.40 9.38
C SER A 45 23.88 -0.34 8.05
N LEU A 46 24.85 -1.15 7.60
CA LEU A 46 24.74 -1.92 6.37
C LEU A 46 23.83 -3.15 6.51
N TRP A 47 23.91 -3.88 7.64
CA TRP A 47 23.05 -5.03 7.91
C TRP A 47 21.59 -4.61 8.11
N GLY A 48 21.37 -3.52 8.87
CA GLY A 48 20.05 -2.92 9.01
C GLY A 48 19.47 -2.44 7.68
N LEU A 49 20.30 -1.80 6.84
CA LEU A 49 19.89 -1.40 5.48
C LEU A 49 19.57 -2.61 4.60
N PHE A 50 20.37 -3.68 4.67
CA PHE A 50 20.13 -4.92 3.94
C PHE A 50 18.82 -5.60 4.36
N LEU A 51 18.57 -5.72 5.67
CA LEU A 51 17.31 -6.26 6.21
C LEU A 51 16.11 -5.41 5.80
N LEU A 52 16.23 -4.08 5.85
CA LEU A 52 15.18 -3.15 5.42
C LEU A 52 14.88 -3.29 3.92
N CYS A 53 15.91 -3.30 3.06
CA CYS A 53 15.76 -3.49 1.63
C CYS A 53 15.10 -4.83 1.29
N THR A 54 15.49 -5.90 2.00
CA THR A 54 14.92 -7.24 1.84
C THR A 54 13.45 -7.25 2.24
N ASN A 55 13.12 -6.70 3.41
CA ASN A 55 11.74 -6.61 3.90
C ASN A 55 10.84 -5.84 2.92
N LEU A 56 11.26 -4.64 2.49
CA LEU A 56 10.49 -3.82 1.54
C LEU A 56 10.32 -4.50 0.17
N SER A 57 11.31 -5.28 -0.28
CA SER A 57 11.23 -6.03 -1.54
C SER A 57 10.21 -7.17 -1.45
N ILE A 58 10.22 -7.92 -0.36
CA ILE A 58 9.25 -9.00 -0.08
C ILE A 58 7.85 -8.44 0.09
N ASP A 59 7.69 -7.32 0.79
CA ASP A 59 6.40 -6.63 0.95
C ASP A 59 5.87 -6.15 -0.41
N GLY A 60 6.73 -5.59 -1.24
CA GLY A 60 6.37 -5.16 -2.60
C GLY A 60 5.95 -6.32 -3.50
N LEU A 61 6.61 -7.48 -3.38
CA LEU A 61 6.26 -8.70 -4.11
C LEU A 61 4.94 -9.29 -3.62
N THR A 62 4.76 -9.39 -2.30
CA THR A 62 3.53 -9.89 -1.68
C THR A 62 2.34 -9.08 -2.18
N ASN A 63 2.37 -7.74 -2.03
CA ASN A 63 1.30 -6.85 -2.50
C ASN A 63 0.96 -7.02 -3.99
N ALA A 64 1.97 -7.25 -4.84
CA ALA A 64 1.76 -7.48 -6.27
C ALA A 64 1.11 -8.84 -6.55
N THR A 65 1.53 -9.89 -5.83
CA THR A 65 0.90 -11.22 -5.88
C THR A 65 -0.55 -11.16 -5.39
N GLN A 66 -0.85 -10.37 -4.34
CA GLN A 66 -2.24 -10.17 -3.90
C GLN A 66 -3.11 -9.55 -5.02
N ASP A 67 -2.62 -8.50 -5.67
CA ASP A 67 -3.32 -7.82 -6.77
C ASP A 67 -3.60 -8.80 -7.95
N GLN A 68 -2.66 -9.72 -8.23
CA GLN A 68 -2.87 -10.76 -9.22
C GLN A 68 -3.90 -11.81 -8.83
N ILE A 69 -3.86 -12.31 -7.61
CA ILE A 69 -4.83 -13.30 -7.14
C ILE A 69 -6.24 -12.73 -7.25
N PHE A 70 -6.43 -11.47 -6.85
CA PHE A 70 -7.72 -10.79 -7.01
C PHE A 70 -8.12 -10.51 -8.46
N THR A 71 -7.16 -10.34 -9.37
CA THR A 71 -7.46 -10.13 -10.80
C THR A 71 -7.78 -11.45 -11.51
N LYS A 72 -7.01 -12.52 -11.24
CA LYS A 72 -7.11 -13.82 -11.92
C LYS A 72 -8.20 -14.72 -11.33
N TYR A 73 -8.44 -14.65 -10.03
CA TYR A 73 -9.38 -15.51 -9.30
C TYR A 73 -10.53 -14.72 -8.66
N LYS A 74 -10.90 -13.57 -9.22
CA LYS A 74 -11.95 -12.67 -8.69
C LYS A 74 -13.29 -13.36 -8.39
N GLN A 75 -13.59 -14.44 -9.11
CA GLN A 75 -14.83 -15.22 -8.98
C GLN A 75 -14.78 -16.28 -7.86
N VAL A 76 -13.59 -16.66 -7.38
CA VAL A 76 -13.40 -17.76 -6.41
C VAL A 76 -12.79 -17.26 -5.10
N VAL A 77 -12.00 -16.18 -5.14
CA VAL A 77 -11.27 -15.66 -3.98
C VAL A 77 -11.81 -14.29 -3.57
N SER A 78 -12.54 -14.26 -2.46
CA SER A 78 -12.92 -13.01 -1.80
C SER A 78 -11.79 -12.49 -0.90
N GLY A 79 -11.77 -11.17 -0.65
CA GLY A 79 -10.78 -10.51 0.21
C GLY A 79 -10.72 -11.10 1.61
N GLN A 80 -11.87 -11.50 2.15
CA GLN A 80 -11.98 -12.14 3.46
C GLN A 80 -11.32 -13.54 3.49
N HIS A 81 -11.43 -14.33 2.43
CA HIS A 81 -10.75 -15.63 2.35
C HIS A 81 -9.24 -15.44 2.35
N MET A 82 -8.74 -14.48 1.56
CA MET A 82 -7.32 -14.16 1.52
C MET A 82 -6.80 -13.67 2.88
N MET A 83 -7.54 -12.80 3.56
CA MET A 83 -7.23 -12.35 4.92
C MET A 83 -7.13 -13.54 5.89
N PHE A 84 -8.10 -14.46 5.86
CA PHE A 84 -8.11 -15.62 6.73
C PHE A 84 -6.88 -16.51 6.52
N TYR A 85 -6.60 -16.91 5.27
CA TYR A 85 -5.44 -17.76 4.98
C TYR A 85 -4.10 -17.10 5.31
N MET A 86 -3.96 -15.79 5.05
CA MET A 86 -2.75 -15.06 5.41
C MET A 86 -2.56 -14.97 6.93
N ASN A 87 -3.62 -14.71 7.69
CA ASN A 87 -3.53 -14.64 9.14
C ASN A 87 -3.30 -16.02 9.78
N VAL A 88 -3.91 -17.09 9.25
CA VAL A 88 -3.67 -18.47 9.72
C VAL A 88 -2.23 -18.88 9.46
N MET A 89 -1.74 -18.72 8.22
CA MET A 89 -0.36 -19.08 7.89
C MET A 89 0.65 -18.22 8.65
N GLY A 90 0.40 -16.91 8.79
CA GLY A 90 1.24 -16.02 9.59
C GLY A 90 1.28 -16.41 11.07
N SER A 91 0.13 -16.80 11.64
CA SER A 91 0.04 -17.28 13.03
C SER A 91 0.76 -18.61 13.20
N LEU A 92 0.64 -19.53 12.23
CA LEU A 92 1.35 -20.81 12.25
C LEU A 92 2.86 -20.62 12.19
N PHE A 93 3.37 -19.76 11.29
CA PHE A 93 4.80 -19.45 11.23
C PHE A 93 5.30 -18.79 12.52
N SER A 94 4.54 -17.83 13.06
CA SER A 94 4.91 -17.14 14.30
C SER A 94 4.92 -18.08 15.50
N ALA A 95 3.90 -18.95 15.62
CA ALA A 95 3.82 -19.96 16.68
C ALA A 95 4.93 -21.01 16.54
N SER A 96 5.21 -21.46 15.30
CA SER A 96 6.28 -22.41 15.03
C SER A 96 7.65 -21.81 15.40
N TYR A 97 7.90 -20.54 15.08
CA TYR A 97 9.12 -19.85 15.50
C TYR A 97 9.25 -19.78 17.02
N LEU A 98 8.15 -19.49 17.73
CA LEU A 98 8.14 -19.38 19.18
C LEU A 98 8.34 -20.72 19.90
N ILE A 99 7.88 -21.82 19.30
CA ILE A 99 7.95 -23.17 19.89
C ILE A 99 9.22 -23.92 19.47
N LEU A 100 9.66 -23.79 18.22
CA LEU A 100 10.76 -24.57 17.63
C LEU A 100 12.14 -23.95 17.88
N HIS A 101 12.23 -22.80 18.56
CA HIS A 101 13.51 -22.19 18.89
C HIS A 101 13.94 -22.58 20.32
N PRO A 102 14.71 -23.69 20.50
CA PRO A 102 15.04 -24.24 21.82
C PRO A 102 15.89 -23.34 22.71
N PHE A 103 16.37 -22.21 22.21
CA PHE A 103 17.25 -21.27 22.94
C PHE A 103 16.57 -19.95 23.34
N ASN A 104 15.26 -19.79 23.15
CA ASN A 104 14.55 -18.55 23.50
C ASN A 104 13.49 -18.79 24.59
N ASP A 105 13.67 -18.19 25.76
CA ASP A 105 12.70 -18.17 26.87
C ASP A 105 11.58 -17.11 26.68
N GLU A 106 11.47 -16.52 25.49
CA GLU A 106 10.57 -15.41 25.16
C GLU A 106 9.10 -15.72 25.48
N LEU A 107 8.64 -16.94 25.21
CA LEU A 107 7.27 -17.36 25.54
C LEU A 107 7.04 -17.38 27.06
N GLN A 108 8.03 -17.88 27.81
CA GLN A 108 7.94 -17.95 29.26
C GLN A 108 8.00 -16.56 29.89
N GLN A 109 8.85 -15.67 29.37
CA GLN A 109 8.95 -14.27 29.78
C GLN A 109 7.64 -13.51 29.48
N ALA A 110 7.04 -13.70 28.31
CA ALA A 110 5.76 -13.11 27.96
C ALA A 110 4.63 -13.56 28.89
N LEU A 111 4.57 -14.86 29.22
CA LEU A 111 3.58 -15.40 30.16
C LEU A 111 3.76 -14.85 31.58
N LEU A 112 5.00 -14.74 32.06
CA LEU A 112 5.30 -14.13 33.35
C LEU A 112 4.91 -12.65 33.38
N PHE A 113 5.13 -11.92 32.28
CA PHE A 113 4.73 -10.53 32.15
C PHE A 113 3.20 -10.35 32.21
N PHE A 114 2.43 -11.21 31.54
CA PHE A 114 0.97 -11.19 31.64
C PHE A 114 0.47 -11.53 33.05
N HIS A 115 1.16 -12.42 33.75
CA HIS A 115 0.82 -12.75 35.14
C HIS A 115 1.14 -11.59 36.10
N GLN A 116 2.24 -10.89 35.90
CA GLN A 116 2.64 -9.74 36.73
C GLN A 116 1.77 -8.51 36.46
N HIS A 117 1.31 -8.32 35.22
CA HIS A 117 0.52 -7.17 34.80
C HIS A 117 -0.76 -7.57 34.04
N PRO A 118 -1.81 -8.04 34.75
CA PRO A 118 -3.04 -8.50 34.11
C PRO A 118 -3.79 -7.40 33.34
N ALA A 119 -3.57 -6.12 33.68
CA ALA A 119 -4.13 -5.00 32.94
C ALA A 119 -3.71 -4.98 31.46
N VAL A 120 -2.49 -5.44 31.14
CA VAL A 120 -1.94 -5.47 29.79
C VAL A 120 -2.73 -6.42 28.89
N ILE A 121 -3.36 -7.46 29.44
CA ILE A 121 -4.19 -8.39 28.66
C ILE A 121 -5.33 -7.64 27.98
N ARG A 122 -5.95 -6.67 28.67
CA ARG A 122 -6.99 -5.83 28.08
C ARG A 122 -6.44 -4.97 26.94
N ASP A 123 -5.26 -4.39 27.11
CA ASP A 123 -4.64 -3.56 26.09
C ASP A 123 -4.27 -4.37 24.84
N VAL A 124 -3.74 -5.59 25.02
CA VAL A 124 -3.44 -6.52 23.91
C VAL A 124 -4.71 -6.96 23.20
N LEU A 125 -5.78 -7.27 23.93
CA LEU A 125 -7.07 -7.63 23.33
C LEU A 125 -7.69 -6.47 22.55
N LEU A 126 -7.66 -5.26 23.10
CA LEU A 126 -8.13 -4.05 22.42
C LEU A 126 -7.28 -3.74 21.18
N PHE A 127 -5.97 -3.87 21.29
CA PHE A 127 -5.03 -3.70 20.17
C PHE A 127 -5.32 -4.73 19.06
N GLY A 128 -5.50 -6.00 19.43
CA GLY A 128 -5.85 -7.07 18.51
C GLY A 128 -7.20 -6.85 17.82
N LEU A 129 -8.23 -6.44 18.58
CA LEU A 129 -9.56 -6.17 18.04
C LEU A 129 -9.56 -4.97 17.09
N CYS A 130 -8.90 -3.87 17.47
CA CYS A 130 -8.72 -2.71 16.61
C CYS A 130 -7.91 -3.07 15.35
N GLY A 131 -6.87 -3.90 15.50
CA GLY A 131 -6.05 -4.42 14.40
C GLY A 131 -6.87 -5.29 13.43
N ALA A 132 -7.73 -6.16 13.95
CA ALA A 132 -8.62 -7.02 13.15
C ALA A 132 -9.63 -6.18 12.36
N LEU A 133 -10.25 -5.18 12.99
CA LEU A 133 -11.13 -4.24 12.29
C LEU A 133 -10.39 -3.50 11.17
N GLY A 134 -9.18 -2.99 11.44
CA GLY A 134 -8.34 -2.34 10.44
C GLY A 134 -7.98 -3.26 9.28
N GLN A 135 -7.64 -4.52 9.56
CA GLN A 135 -7.37 -5.55 8.55
C GLN A 135 -8.57 -5.80 7.64
N CYS A 136 -9.78 -5.88 8.20
CA CYS A 136 -11.01 -6.01 7.39
C CYS A 136 -11.15 -4.85 6.38
N PHE A 137 -10.92 -3.61 6.82
CA PHE A 137 -10.96 -2.45 5.92
C PHE A 137 -9.86 -2.47 4.85
N ILE A 138 -8.67 -2.94 5.20
CA ILE A 138 -7.54 -3.07 4.27
C ILE A 138 -7.89 -4.07 3.15
N PHE A 139 -8.32 -5.28 3.51
CA PHE A 139 -8.65 -6.31 2.52
C PHE A 139 -9.89 -5.96 1.70
N TYR A 140 -10.89 -5.32 2.31
CA TYR A 140 -12.04 -4.79 1.58
C TYR A 140 -11.63 -3.75 0.53
N THR A 141 -10.77 -2.80 0.91
CA THR A 141 -10.23 -1.76 0.01
C THR A 141 -9.40 -2.40 -1.10
N LEU A 142 -8.55 -3.37 -0.75
CA LEU A 142 -7.70 -4.09 -1.69
C LEU A 142 -8.53 -4.82 -2.77
N GLN A 143 -9.58 -5.52 -2.36
CA GLN A 143 -10.46 -6.28 -3.27
C GLN A 143 -11.22 -5.37 -4.25
N HIS A 144 -11.69 -4.21 -3.80
CA HIS A 144 -12.51 -3.31 -4.64
C HIS A 144 -11.70 -2.31 -5.44
N TYR A 145 -10.57 -1.85 -4.92
CA TYR A 145 -9.83 -0.71 -5.46
C TYR A 145 -8.38 -1.00 -5.85
N GLY A 146 -7.90 -2.22 -5.56
CA GLY A 146 -6.55 -2.67 -5.89
C GLY A 146 -5.48 -2.13 -4.93
N SER A 147 -4.28 -2.71 -5.03
CA SER A 147 -3.18 -2.42 -4.10
C SER A 147 -2.66 -0.98 -4.19
N LEU A 148 -2.68 -0.37 -5.38
CA LEU A 148 -2.17 0.99 -5.57
C LEU A 148 -2.94 2.02 -4.74
N ARG A 149 -4.29 1.93 -4.71
CA ARG A 149 -5.13 2.86 -3.94
C ARG A 149 -4.97 2.65 -2.44
N LEU A 150 -4.81 1.39 -2.01
CA LEU A 150 -4.51 1.06 -0.62
C LEU A 150 -3.19 1.71 -0.16
N VAL A 151 -2.15 1.64 -0.98
CA VAL A 151 -0.85 2.28 -0.69
C VAL A 151 -1.01 3.79 -0.55
N THR A 152 -1.73 4.44 -1.47
CA THR A 152 -1.99 5.89 -1.37
C THR A 152 -2.72 6.26 -0.07
N VAL A 153 -3.78 5.52 0.29
CA VAL A 153 -4.54 5.78 1.53
C VAL A 153 -3.67 5.58 2.77
N THR A 154 -2.89 4.50 2.82
CA THR A 154 -2.04 4.20 3.98
C THR A 154 -0.90 5.21 4.13
N VAL A 155 -0.26 5.64 3.04
CA VAL A 155 0.75 6.71 3.05
C VAL A 155 0.14 8.02 3.51
N THR A 156 -1.01 8.41 2.95
CA THR A 156 -1.73 9.63 3.35
C THR A 156 -2.04 9.61 4.85
N ARG A 157 -2.58 8.50 5.37
CA ARG A 157 -2.84 8.32 6.81
C ARG A 157 -1.55 8.47 7.63
N LYS A 158 -0.47 7.77 7.25
CA LYS A 158 0.83 7.82 7.95
C LYS A 158 1.37 9.25 8.01
N LEU A 159 1.25 10.00 6.91
CA LEU A 159 1.66 11.40 6.83
C LEU A 159 0.82 12.29 7.75
N PHE A 160 -0.51 12.14 7.73
CA PHE A 160 -1.39 12.91 8.62
C PHE A 160 -1.11 12.63 10.10
N THR A 161 -0.94 11.37 10.50
CA THR A 161 -0.60 11.04 11.89
C THR A 161 0.75 11.60 12.30
N MET A 162 1.71 11.64 11.37
CA MET A 162 3.02 12.25 11.61
C MET A 162 2.90 13.77 11.80
N LEU A 163 2.17 14.46 10.93
CA LEU A 163 1.91 15.90 11.07
C LEU A 163 1.14 16.24 12.35
N LEU A 164 0.13 15.45 12.70
CA LEU A 164 -0.65 15.63 13.92
C LEU A 164 0.23 15.47 15.16
N SER A 165 1.13 14.48 15.16
CA SER A 165 2.12 14.29 16.22
C SER A 165 2.99 15.53 16.40
N LEU A 166 3.47 16.13 15.32
CA LEU A 166 4.29 17.35 15.38
C LEU A 166 3.54 18.54 15.98
N PHE A 167 2.28 18.72 15.57
CA PHE A 167 1.42 19.77 16.11
C PHE A 167 1.14 19.55 17.61
N TRP A 168 0.86 18.31 18.00
CA TRP A 168 0.54 17.96 19.38
C TRP A 168 1.75 18.08 20.33
N PHE A 169 2.93 17.65 19.88
CA PHE A 169 4.17 17.69 20.68
C PHE A 169 4.93 19.02 20.58
N ASN A 170 4.37 20.04 19.91
CA ASN A 170 5.00 21.35 19.68
C ASN A 170 6.46 21.23 19.18
N HIS A 171 6.75 20.23 18.35
CA HIS A 171 8.08 20.11 17.76
C HIS A 171 8.25 21.15 16.66
N THR A 172 9.22 22.05 16.86
CA THR A 172 9.55 23.07 15.88
C THR A 172 10.20 22.43 14.66
N LEU A 173 9.47 22.38 13.54
CA LEU A 173 10.00 21.87 12.29
C LEU A 173 11.06 22.81 11.72
N THR A 174 12.17 22.25 11.25
CA THR A 174 13.16 23.01 10.49
C THR A 174 12.57 23.42 9.13
N LEU A 175 13.11 24.49 8.54
CA LEU A 175 12.64 25.00 7.25
C LEU A 175 12.76 23.93 6.14
N GLY A 176 13.76 23.05 6.22
CA GLY A 176 13.92 21.90 5.32
C GLY A 176 12.82 20.84 5.46
N GLN A 177 12.31 20.60 6.67
CA GLN A 177 11.19 19.69 6.90
C GLN A 177 9.88 20.24 6.33
N TRP A 178 9.63 21.55 6.49
CA TRP A 178 8.46 22.22 5.90
C TRP A 178 8.44 22.11 4.38
N ILE A 179 9.59 22.32 3.72
CA ILE A 179 9.73 22.12 2.28
C ILE A 179 9.39 20.67 1.90
N GLY A 180 9.92 19.69 2.65
CA GLY A 180 9.61 18.27 2.43
C GLY A 180 8.12 17.96 2.52
N VAL A 181 7.42 18.50 3.53
CA VAL A 181 5.96 18.35 3.68
C VAL A 181 5.21 18.94 2.50
N VAL A 182 5.48 20.20 2.14
CA VAL A 182 4.80 20.87 1.01
C VAL A 182 5.02 20.10 -0.29
N LEU A 183 6.23 19.58 -0.50
CA LEU A 183 6.57 18.79 -1.68
C LEU A 183 5.76 17.49 -1.76
N VAL A 184 5.63 16.73 -0.67
CA VAL A 184 4.84 15.48 -0.63
C VAL A 184 3.35 15.77 -0.86
N PHE A 185 2.78 16.79 -0.21
CA PHE A 185 1.38 17.15 -0.41
C PHE A 185 1.08 17.62 -1.83
N THR A 186 2.02 18.36 -2.43
CA THR A 186 1.91 18.78 -3.83
C THR A 186 1.91 17.58 -4.78
N ALA A 187 2.79 16.60 -4.57
CA ALA A 187 2.84 15.37 -5.37
C ALA A 187 1.51 14.61 -5.33
N ILE A 188 1.01 14.33 -4.12
CA ILE A 188 -0.23 13.58 -3.91
C ILE A 188 -1.42 14.36 -4.48
N GLY A 189 -1.45 15.69 -4.31
CA GLY A 189 -2.49 16.56 -4.85
C GLY A 189 -2.54 16.54 -6.38
N VAL A 190 -1.38 16.62 -7.03
CA VAL A 190 -1.27 16.53 -8.50
C VAL A 190 -1.71 15.15 -9.00
N GLU A 191 -1.30 14.06 -8.35
CA GLU A 191 -1.73 12.71 -8.71
C GLU A 191 -3.25 12.53 -8.55
N ALA A 192 -3.82 13.02 -7.46
CA ALA A 192 -5.26 12.97 -7.23
C ALA A 192 -6.04 13.78 -8.29
N TYR A 193 -5.55 14.96 -8.65
CA TYR A 193 -6.17 15.81 -9.67
C TYR A 193 -6.12 15.17 -11.06
N ILE A 194 -4.95 14.69 -11.49
CA ILE A 194 -4.78 14.01 -12.78
C ILE A 194 -5.62 12.72 -12.81
N GLY A 195 -5.61 11.93 -11.73
CA GLY A 195 -6.43 10.73 -11.61
C GLY A 195 -7.93 11.01 -11.70
N LYS A 196 -8.40 12.16 -11.18
CA LYS A 196 -9.79 12.62 -11.33
C LYS A 196 -10.10 13.00 -12.77
N GLN A 197 -9.24 13.79 -13.41
CA GLN A 197 -9.36 14.20 -14.82
C GLN A 197 -9.41 13.00 -15.77
N GLN A 198 -8.53 12.00 -15.59
CA GLN A 198 -8.53 10.78 -16.40
C GLN A 198 -9.84 9.98 -16.25
N LYS A 199 -10.40 9.91 -15.04
CA LYS A 199 -11.68 9.24 -14.80
C LYS A 199 -12.86 9.99 -15.39
N LEU A 200 -12.84 11.33 -15.37
CA LEU A 200 -13.87 12.16 -16.00
C LEU A 200 -13.82 11.98 -17.52
N LYS A 201 -12.63 12.07 -18.13
CA LYS A 201 -12.44 11.82 -19.57
C LYS A 201 -12.80 10.39 -19.99
N ALA A 202 -12.52 9.39 -19.16
CA ALA A 202 -12.93 8.01 -19.43
C ALA A 202 -14.45 7.78 -19.29
N LYS A 203 -15.14 8.63 -18.51
CA LYS A 203 -16.60 8.60 -18.36
C LYS A 203 -17.31 9.43 -19.44
N GLU A 204 -16.63 10.43 -19.99
CA GLU A 204 -17.06 11.28 -21.10
C GLU A 204 -16.73 10.69 -22.48
N ALA A 205 -15.80 9.74 -22.57
CA ALA A 205 -15.57 8.96 -23.79
C ALA A 205 -16.84 8.16 -24.10
N PRO A 206 -17.57 8.47 -25.19
CA PRO A 206 -18.83 7.81 -25.46
C PRO A 206 -18.57 6.34 -25.79
N ASN A 207 -19.49 5.47 -25.35
CA ASN A 207 -19.75 4.11 -25.83
C ASN A 207 -20.04 4.04 -27.36
N GLY A 208 -19.55 4.98 -28.17
CA GLY A 208 -19.87 5.18 -29.58
C GLY A 208 -18.81 4.64 -30.54
N SER A 209 -17.54 4.50 -30.15
CA SER A 209 -16.48 4.08 -31.08
C SER A 209 -16.54 2.60 -31.47
N LEU A 210 -17.22 1.76 -30.68
CA LEU A 210 -17.48 0.35 -31.04
C LEU A 210 -18.73 0.20 -31.92
N LYS A 211 -19.77 1.05 -31.74
CA LYS A 211 -20.97 0.98 -32.58
C LYS A 211 -20.76 1.58 -33.97
N GLU A 212 -19.99 2.65 -34.10
CA GLU A 212 -19.80 3.30 -35.41
C GLU A 212 -18.97 2.45 -36.38
N PHE A 213 -18.02 1.66 -35.86
CA PHE A 213 -17.23 0.74 -36.68
C PHE A 213 -18.04 -0.48 -37.15
N ASP A 214 -18.90 -1.04 -36.29
CA ASP A 214 -19.79 -2.15 -36.64
C ASP A 214 -20.95 -1.72 -37.55
N VAL A 215 -21.53 -0.54 -37.33
CA VAL A 215 -22.62 -0.01 -38.17
C VAL A 215 -22.14 0.36 -39.57
N LYS A 216 -20.94 0.94 -39.71
CA LYS A 216 -20.40 1.28 -41.04
C LYS A 216 -19.99 0.03 -41.83
N LYS A 217 -19.57 -1.03 -41.15
CA LYS A 217 -19.26 -2.34 -41.75
C LYS A 217 -20.53 -3.09 -42.15
N ALA A 218 -21.58 -3.04 -41.32
CA ALA A 218 -22.90 -3.59 -41.64
C ALA A 218 -23.57 -2.88 -42.83
N LEU A 219 -23.53 -1.53 -42.86
CA LEU A 219 -24.06 -0.72 -43.97
C LEU A 219 -23.26 -0.89 -45.27
N SER A 220 -21.98 -1.26 -45.19
CA SER A 220 -21.16 -1.58 -46.37
C SER A 220 -21.41 -2.99 -46.92
N SER A 221 -21.95 -3.93 -46.12
CA SER A 221 -22.24 -5.30 -46.55
C SER A 221 -23.63 -5.50 -47.13
N GLU A 222 -24.49 -4.47 -47.08
CA GLU A 222 -25.92 -4.56 -47.43
C GLU A 222 -26.29 -3.82 -48.72
N LYS A 223 -25.39 -3.78 -49.72
CA LYS A 223 -25.80 -3.42 -51.09
C LYS A 223 -26.33 -4.67 -51.82
N PRO A 224 -27.64 -4.77 -52.09
CA PRO A 224 -28.22 -5.95 -52.74
C PRO A 224 -27.78 -6.02 -54.19
N ALA A 225 -27.20 -7.17 -54.57
CA ALA A 225 -27.16 -7.62 -55.94
C ALA A 225 -28.60 -7.95 -56.37
N ASN A 226 -29.32 -6.97 -56.92
CA ASN A 226 -30.57 -7.24 -57.62
C ASN A 226 -30.78 -6.33 -58.83
N LYS A 227 -30.69 -6.96 -60.01
CA LYS A 227 -31.28 -6.67 -61.34
C LYS A 227 -30.52 -7.63 -62.28
N VAL A 228 -31.00 -8.85 -62.56
CA VAL A 228 -32.15 -9.23 -63.41
C VAL A 228 -32.12 -8.57 -64.79
N ALA A 229 -31.97 -9.44 -65.79
CA ALA A 229 -32.22 -9.32 -67.23
C ALA A 229 -31.32 -8.39 -68.05
#